data_AF-A0A5R9C6T1-F1
#
_entry.id   AF-A0A5R9C6T1-F1
#
_cell.length_a   1.000
_cell.length_b   1.000
_cell.length_c   1.000
_cell.angle_alpha   90.00
_cell.angle_beta   90.00
_cell.angle_gamma   90.00
#
_symmetry.space_group_name_H-M   'P 1'
#
loop_
_entity.id
_entity.type
_entity.pdbx_description
1 polymer ?
#
loop_
_entity_poly.entity_id
_entity_poly.type
_entity_poly.pdbx_seq_one_letter_code
_entity_poly.pdbx_strand_id
1 'polypeptide(L)'
;MNVLFARLKRVLLLKWYSFILVFSSILYGYQIIDQPEIVEQYRVYQVISTVASPWMLGLIFIGLGCIKLVGIATDNLVMKRYSVVALACVWSIFCVSFLFSSLANTVWIYSLSITMLAIGIAMREV
;
A
#
# COMPACT_ATOMS: atom_id res chain seq x y z
N MET A 1 13.79 27.16 -19.41
CA MET A 1 13.25 26.24 -18.38
C MET A 1 12.88 24.93 -19.06
N ASN A 2 13.64 23.87 -18.83
CA ASN A 2 13.63 22.64 -19.66
C ASN A 2 12.24 22.00 -19.72
N VAL A 3 11.72 21.78 -20.94
CA VAL A 3 10.44 21.12 -21.23
C VAL A 3 10.31 19.78 -20.49
N LEU A 4 11.42 19.06 -20.34
CA LEU A 4 11.55 17.82 -19.57
C LEU A 4 11.24 18.02 -18.08
N PHE A 5 11.74 19.10 -17.48
CA PHE A 5 11.49 19.44 -16.08
C PHE A 5 10.02 19.83 -15.85
N ALA A 6 9.42 20.57 -16.79
CA ALA A 6 8.00 20.89 -16.74
C ALA A 6 7.11 19.65 -16.85
N ARG A 7 7.47 18.70 -17.73
CA ARG A 7 6.76 17.41 -17.89
C ARG A 7 6.88 16.53 -16.64
N LEU A 8 8.09 16.42 -16.08
CA LEU A 8 8.35 15.65 -14.86
C LEU A 8 7.58 16.23 -13.67
N LYS A 9 7.60 17.55 -13.50
CA LYS A 9 6.86 18.26 -12.43
C LYS A 9 5.36 18.04 -12.55
N ARG A 10 4.82 18.02 -13.78
CA ARG A 10 3.40 17.74 -14.06
C ARG A 10 3.02 16.30 -13.70
N VAL A 11 3.86 15.32 -14.04
CA VAL A 11 3.64 13.91 -13.67
C VAL A 11 3.71 13.71 -12.15
N LEU A 12 4.71 14.31 -11.50
CA LEU A 12 4.84 14.29 -10.04
C LEU A 12 3.62 14.91 -9.35
N LEU A 13 3.17 16.09 -9.77
CA LEU A 13 2.00 16.76 -9.17
C LEU A 13 0.69 16.02 -9.44
N LEU A 14 0.50 15.44 -10.63
CA LEU A 14 -0.74 14.72 -10.97
C LEU A 14 -0.81 13.33 -10.34
N LYS A 15 0.34 12.67 -10.13
CA LYS A 15 0.42 11.29 -9.61
C LYS A 15 0.99 11.21 -8.19
N TRP A 16 1.10 12.32 -7.46
CA TRP A 16 1.72 12.34 -6.12
C TRP A 16 1.03 11.38 -5.14
N TYR A 17 -0.30 11.28 -5.22
CA TYR A 17 -1.11 10.32 -4.47
C TYR A 17 -0.65 8.86 -4.68
N SER A 18 -0.32 8.50 -5.92
CA SER A 18 0.17 7.15 -6.25
C SER A 18 1.57 6.90 -5.69
N PHE A 19 2.41 7.92 -5.62
CA PHE A 19 3.71 7.79 -4.97
C PHE A 19 3.58 7.62 -3.47
N ILE A 20 2.69 8.35 -2.78
CA ILE A 20 2.41 8.10 -1.35
C ILE A 20 2.02 6.65 -1.16
N LEU A 21 1.05 6.14 -1.93
CA LEU A 21 0.60 4.76 -1.81
C LEU A 21 1.75 3.75 -1.97
N VAL A 22 2.61 3.95 -2.99
CA VAL A 22 3.78 3.10 -3.23
C VAL A 22 4.74 3.13 -2.05
N PHE A 23 5.17 4.32 -1.63
CA PHE A 23 6.15 4.45 -0.55
C PHE A 23 5.60 3.97 0.79
N SER A 24 4.36 4.33 1.13
CA SER A 24 3.67 3.82 2.32
C SER A 24 3.59 2.31 2.33
N SER A 25 3.31 1.68 1.18
CA SER A 25 3.23 0.22 1.08
C SER A 25 4.61 -0.43 1.23
N ILE A 26 5.64 0.09 0.55
CA ILE A 26 7.01 -0.46 0.63
C ILE A 26 7.57 -0.30 2.05
N LEU A 27 7.45 0.89 2.64
CA LEU A 27 7.96 1.16 4.00
C LEU A 27 7.22 0.32 5.03
N TYR A 28 5.90 0.21 4.92
CA TYR A 28 5.13 -0.63 5.83
C TYR A 28 5.47 -2.12 5.67
N GLY A 29 5.63 -2.59 4.44
CA GLY A 29 6.07 -3.97 4.18
C GLY A 29 7.46 -4.26 4.74
N TYR A 30 8.40 -3.31 4.62
CA TYR A 30 9.71 -3.39 5.27
C TYR A 30 9.59 -3.45 6.79
N GLN A 31 8.74 -2.60 7.38
CA GLN A 31 8.53 -2.55 8.82
C GLN A 31 7.95 -3.85 9.37
N ILE A 32 7.07 -4.53 8.62
CA ILE A 32 6.55 -5.87 8.98
C ILE A 32 7.69 -6.90 9.01
N ILE A 33 8.66 -6.81 8.09
CA ILE A 33 9.79 -7.76 8.02
C ILE A 33 10.77 -7.52 9.17
N ASP A 34 11.10 -6.25 9.44
CA ASP A 34 12.03 -5.85 10.49
C ASP A 34 11.45 -6.06 11.90
N GLN A 35 10.16 -5.78 12.07
CA GLN A 35 9.46 -5.80 13.35
C GLN A 35 8.13 -6.57 13.22
N PRO A 36 8.16 -7.91 13.14
CA PRO A 36 6.97 -8.73 12.95
C PRO A 36 5.95 -8.60 14.09
N GLU A 37 6.42 -8.23 15.29
CA GLU A 37 5.60 -7.96 16.47
C GLU A 37 4.45 -6.96 16.21
N ILE A 38 4.65 -6.04 15.27
CA ILE A 38 3.64 -5.02 14.87
C ILE A 38 2.38 -5.67 14.30
N VAL A 39 2.47 -6.88 13.77
CA VAL A 39 1.30 -7.60 13.26
C VAL A 39 0.89 -8.69 14.26
N GLU A 40 1.85 -9.34 14.92
CA GLU A 40 1.61 -10.46 15.84
C GLU A 40 0.80 -10.08 17.10
N GLN A 41 0.88 -8.84 17.55
CA GLN A 41 0.11 -8.35 18.71
C GLN A 41 -1.40 -8.28 18.45
N TYR A 42 -1.83 -8.42 17.19
CA TYR A 42 -3.22 -8.22 16.77
C TYR A 42 -3.96 -9.55 16.64
N ARG A 43 -5.13 -9.64 17.26
CA ARG A 43 -5.95 -10.87 17.24
C ARG A 43 -6.30 -11.35 15.83
N VAL A 44 -6.48 -10.43 14.88
CA VAL A 44 -6.77 -10.78 13.49
C VAL A 44 -5.53 -11.35 12.78
N TYR A 45 -4.32 -10.99 13.21
CA TYR A 45 -3.12 -11.65 12.74
C TYR A 45 -3.04 -13.11 13.18
N GLN A 46 -3.60 -13.50 14.32
CA GLN A 46 -3.70 -14.92 14.68
C GLN A 46 -4.51 -15.73 13.65
N VAL A 47 -5.44 -15.08 12.95
CA VAL A 47 -6.18 -15.69 11.83
C VAL A 47 -5.34 -15.64 10.56
N ILE A 48 -4.75 -14.50 10.22
CA ILE A 48 -3.95 -14.32 8.98
C ILE A 48 -2.68 -15.19 9.00
N SER A 49 -2.04 -15.35 10.15
CA SER A 49 -0.83 -16.17 10.35
C SER A 49 -1.03 -17.65 10.02
N THR A 50 -2.27 -18.13 10.04
CA THR A 50 -2.59 -19.49 9.56
C THR A 50 -2.36 -19.66 8.05
N VAL A 51 -2.36 -18.55 7.29
CA VAL A 51 -2.22 -18.53 5.83
C VAL A 51 -0.96 -17.80 5.38
N ALA A 52 -0.48 -16.81 6.14
CA ALA A 52 0.63 -15.94 5.75
C ALA A 52 1.53 -15.52 6.92
N SER A 53 2.81 -15.88 6.84
CA SER A 53 3.84 -15.42 7.79
C SER A 53 4.06 -13.89 7.67
N PRO A 54 4.60 -13.23 8.71
CA PRO A 54 4.80 -11.78 8.68
C PRO A 54 5.71 -11.38 7.52
N TRP A 55 6.79 -12.14 7.32
CA TRP A 55 7.70 -12.00 6.18
C TRP A 55 6.95 -12.01 4.84
N MET A 56 6.04 -12.97 4.64
CA MET A 56 5.30 -13.09 3.39
C MET A 56 4.37 -11.89 3.17
N LEU A 57 3.72 -11.38 4.22
CA LEU A 57 2.90 -10.16 4.14
C LEU A 57 3.73 -8.93 3.81
N GLY A 58 4.91 -8.79 4.42
CA GLY A 58 5.84 -7.71 4.11
C GLY A 58 6.29 -7.74 2.64
N LEU A 59 6.63 -8.93 2.13
CA LEU A 59 6.96 -9.11 0.72
C LEU A 59 5.79 -8.82 -0.23
N ILE A 60 4.55 -9.13 0.16
CA ILE A 60 3.36 -8.79 -0.63
C ILE A 60 3.25 -7.27 -0.77
N PHE A 61 3.38 -6.53 0.34
CA PHE A 61 3.32 -5.07 0.33
C PHE A 61 4.44 -4.45 -0.53
N ILE A 62 5.69 -4.90 -0.34
CA ILE A 62 6.83 -4.42 -1.10
C ILE A 62 6.66 -4.76 -2.58
N GLY A 63 6.32 -6.01 -2.89
CA GLY A 63 6.15 -6.50 -4.26
C GLY A 63 5.07 -5.74 -5.01
N LEU A 64 3.89 -5.56 -4.40
CA LEU A 64 2.80 -4.79 -4.99
C LEU A 64 3.17 -3.31 -5.17
N GLY A 65 3.87 -2.71 -4.20
CA GLY A 65 4.39 -1.34 -4.30
C GLY A 65 5.37 -1.18 -5.47
N CYS A 66 6.30 -2.13 -5.63
CA CYS A 66 7.24 -2.17 -6.74
C CYS A 66 6.54 -2.36 -8.10
N ILE A 67 5.57 -3.27 -8.20
CA ILE A 67 4.77 -3.47 -9.43
C ILE A 67 4.04 -2.18 -9.80
N LYS A 68 3.45 -1.48 -8.82
CA LYS A 68 2.79 -0.19 -9.05
C LYS A 68 3.78 0.85 -9.55
N LEU A 69 4.96 0.93 -8.95
CA LEU A 69 6.02 1.85 -9.36
C LEU A 69 6.48 1.58 -10.79
N VAL A 70 6.68 0.32 -11.16
CA VAL A 70 7.01 -0.10 -12.54
C VAL A 70 5.88 0.29 -13.48
N GLY A 71 4.62 0.04 -13.13
CA GLY A 71 3.47 0.44 -13.95
C GLY A 71 3.38 1.96 -14.16
N ILE A 72 3.79 2.77 -13.18
CA ILE A 72 3.90 4.23 -13.33
C ILE A 72 5.04 4.59 -14.28
N ALA A 73 6.21 3.97 -14.13
CA ALA A 73 7.41 4.25 -14.91
C ALA A 73 7.27 3.85 -16.39
N THR A 74 6.64 2.71 -16.68
CA THR A 74 6.38 2.21 -18.05
C THR A 74 5.04 2.69 -18.61
N ASP A 75 4.30 3.49 -17.85
CA ASP A 75 2.92 3.94 -18.11
C ASP A 75 1.92 2.81 -18.45
N ASN A 76 2.21 1.58 -17.99
CA ASN A 76 1.41 0.40 -18.29
C ASN A 76 0.09 0.40 -17.49
N LEU A 77 -1.04 0.55 -18.19
CA LEU A 77 -2.38 0.66 -17.59
C LEU A 77 -2.76 -0.58 -16.77
N VAL A 78 -2.45 -1.78 -17.30
CA VAL A 78 -2.76 -3.05 -16.67
C VAL A 78 -2.03 -3.17 -15.33
N MET A 79 -0.71 -2.93 -15.32
CA MET A 79 0.08 -3.01 -14.10
C MET A 79 -0.36 -1.97 -13.07
N LYS A 80 -0.63 -0.72 -13.49
CA LYS A 80 -1.14 0.33 -12.61
C LYS A 80 -2.45 -0.08 -11.93
N ARG A 81 -3.41 -0.59 -12.70
CA ARG A 81 -4.74 -0.94 -12.22
C ARG A 81 -4.72 -2.14 -11.27
N TYR A 82 -4.14 -3.25 -11.69
CA TYR A 82 -4.13 -4.47 -10.88
C TYR A 82 -3.33 -4.30 -9.59
N SER A 83 -2.18 -3.61 -9.63
CA SER A 83 -1.41 -3.35 -8.41
C SER A 83 -2.15 -2.45 -7.43
N VAL A 84 -2.85 -1.40 -7.90
CA VAL A 84 -3.65 -0.55 -7.00
C VAL A 84 -4.84 -1.28 -6.41
N VAL A 85 -5.54 -2.10 -7.19
CA VAL A 85 -6.65 -2.91 -6.66
C VAL A 85 -6.14 -3.90 -5.61
N ALA A 86 -5.04 -4.60 -5.89
CA ALA A 86 -4.43 -5.52 -4.94
C ALA A 86 -3.97 -4.79 -3.66
N LEU A 87 -3.31 -3.63 -3.79
CA LEU A 87 -2.94 -2.80 -2.64
C LEU A 87 -4.15 -2.35 -1.84
N ALA A 88 -5.23 -1.91 -2.50
CA ALA A 88 -6.46 -1.52 -1.82
C ALA A 88 -7.06 -2.69 -1.02
N CYS A 89 -7.07 -3.90 -1.59
CA CYS A 89 -7.54 -5.10 -0.90
C CYS A 89 -6.70 -5.42 0.34
N VAL A 90 -5.37 -5.47 0.20
CA VAL A 90 -4.48 -5.79 1.33
C VAL A 90 -4.57 -4.73 2.42
N TRP A 91 -4.53 -3.44 2.06
CA TRP A 91 -4.72 -2.34 3.01
C TRP A 91 -6.08 -2.39 3.69
N SER A 92 -7.16 -2.76 2.99
CA SER A 92 -8.49 -2.91 3.57
C SER A 92 -8.54 -4.03 4.61
N ILE A 93 -7.95 -5.20 4.30
CA ILE A 93 -7.87 -6.33 5.24
C ILE A 93 -7.15 -5.88 6.52
N PHE A 94 -6.01 -5.19 6.38
CA PHE A 94 -5.25 -4.67 7.53
C PHE A 94 -6.02 -3.59 8.29
N CYS A 95 -6.70 -2.67 7.59
CA CYS A 95 -7.54 -1.65 8.22
C CYS A 95 -8.63 -2.26 9.10
N VAL A 96 -9.38 -3.23 8.55
CA VAL A 96 -10.39 -3.98 9.30
C VAL A 96 -9.74 -4.71 10.48
N SER A 97 -8.59 -5.32 10.26
CA SER A 97 -7.83 -6.04 11.30
C SER A 97 -7.46 -5.16 12.49
N PHE A 98 -6.98 -3.94 12.23
CA PHE A 98 -6.58 -3.01 13.27
C PHE A 98 -7.75 -2.31 13.95
N LEU A 99 -8.84 -2.08 13.21
CA LEU A 99 -10.05 -1.45 13.74
C LEU A 99 -10.73 -2.32 14.80
N PHE A 100 -10.75 -3.64 14.60
CA PHE A 100 -11.37 -4.60 15.54
C PHE A 100 -10.41 -5.13 16.61
N SER A 101 -9.21 -4.56 16.71
CA SER A 101 -8.26 -4.90 17.77
C SER A 101 -8.64 -4.25 19.10
N SER A 102 -8.44 -4.97 20.19
CA SER A 102 -8.58 -4.42 21.55
C SER A 102 -7.48 -3.42 21.92
N LEU A 103 -6.35 -3.41 21.20
CA LEU A 103 -5.28 -2.44 21.42
C LEU A 103 -5.65 -1.10 20.77
N ALA A 104 -5.75 -0.04 21.58
CA ALA A 104 -5.79 1.32 21.09
C ALA A 104 -4.50 1.61 20.30
N ASN A 105 -4.62 1.74 18.98
CA ASN A 105 -3.51 2.00 18.08
C ASN A 105 -3.90 3.10 17.10
N THR A 106 -2.94 3.87 16.58
CA THR A 106 -3.17 4.84 15.50
C THR A 106 -3.02 4.22 14.11
N VAL A 107 -2.59 2.95 14.07
CA VAL A 107 -2.32 2.19 12.84
C VAL A 107 -3.60 1.92 12.06
N TRP A 108 -4.75 1.76 12.72
CA TRP A 108 -6.04 1.65 12.03
C TRP A 108 -6.41 2.93 11.26
N ILE A 109 -6.11 4.12 11.81
CA ILE A 109 -6.36 5.40 11.11
C ILE A 109 -5.44 5.53 9.90
N TYR A 110 -4.16 5.18 10.08
CA TYR A 110 -3.19 5.17 9.00
C TYR A 110 -3.60 4.23 7.86
N SER A 111 -3.89 2.97 8.19
CA SER A 111 -4.33 1.97 7.22
C SER A 111 -5.67 2.33 6.55
N LEU A 112 -6.62 2.92 7.28
CA LEU A 112 -7.85 3.46 6.70
C LEU A 112 -7.56 4.57 5.67
N SER A 113 -6.68 5.52 6.03
CA SER A 113 -6.31 6.63 5.16
C SER A 113 -5.67 6.14 3.87
N ILE A 114 -4.74 5.17 3.97
CA ILE A 114 -4.09 4.55 2.81
C ILE A 114 -5.08 3.72 1.99
N THR A 115 -6.02 3.02 2.64
CA THR A 115 -7.10 2.29 1.96
C THR A 115 -7.95 3.22 1.11
N MET A 116 -8.43 4.33 1.69
CA MET A 116 -9.23 5.33 0.99
C MET A 116 -8.44 5.96 -0.17
N LEU A 117 -7.15 6.24 0.05
CA LEU A 117 -6.26 6.73 -0.99
C LEU A 117 -6.15 5.72 -2.15
N ALA A 118 -5.93 4.44 -1.85
CA ALA A 118 -5.82 3.38 -2.84
C ALA A 118 -7.11 3.21 -3.66
N ILE A 119 -8.27 3.23 -3.00
CA ILE A 119 -9.58 3.18 -3.67
C ILE A 119 -9.77 4.42 -4.57
N GLY A 120 -9.47 5.62 -4.06
CA GLY A 120 -9.58 6.86 -4.82
C GLY A 120 -8.67 6.89 -6.05
N ILE A 121 -7.48 6.27 -5.97
CA ILE A 121 -6.60 6.07 -7.13
C ILE A 121 -7.20 5.04 -8.09
N ALA A 122 -7.71 3.91 -7.56
CA ALA A 122 -8.32 2.85 -8.36
C ALA A 122 -9.44 3.40 -9.24
N MET A 123 -10.35 4.20 -8.65
CA MET A 123 -11.48 4.81 -9.36
C MET A 123 -11.07 5.77 -10.49
N ARG A 124 -9.86 6.37 -10.43
CA ARG A 124 -9.34 7.28 -11.47
C ARG A 124 -8.60 6.55 -12.58
N GLU A 125 -8.18 5.31 -12.33
CA GLU A 125 -7.47 4.46 -13.29
C GLU A 125 -8.40 3.44 -14.00
N VAL A 126 -9.70 3.46 -13.68
CA VAL A 126 -10.77 2.71 -14.37
C VAL A 126 -11.15 3.39 -15.68
#